data_AF-A0A7K3A8P9-F1
#
_entry.id   AF-A0A7K3A8P9-F1
#
_cell.length_a   1.000
_cell.length_b   1.000
_cell.length_c   1.000
_cell.angle_alpha   90.00
_cell.angle_beta   90.00
_cell.angle_gamma   90.00
#
_symmetry.space_group_name_H-M   'P 1'
#
loop_
_entity.id
_entity.type
_entity.pdbx_description
1 polymer ?
#
loop_
_entity_poly.entity_id
_entity_poly.type
_entity_poly.pdbx_seq_one_letter_code
_entity_poly.pdbx_strand_id
1 'polypeptide(L)'
;MCVSSAPAHFAGTALYVGRVTHPRHGVTHVLGYRNTVENRSDGPNAMLLHLPAHRMTRAGFLFTAHHPELMDVLVDAVRPKDLALMGGIDWMGGDETRTAPAEVFDHDIYTVVLAADARAIPAALAEVPRHKRPRIDPDLIDFYATRYPDHVLALCCFDNAEAARAAPLFLRYRPHDPDLLTAAALDCHTGGPPTPGEPVVTDHLLVFGTDEAGPGWGEEVGYPGGTHGGGPRRSLRAFLPDRVMGAHFPHQPLPNGDFALAHTDLLAGRLDRIVRVPPTSWGPPVPAAPHWRTP
;
A
#
# COMPACT_ATOMS: atom_id res chain seq x y z
N MET A 1 -2.35 8.13 -1.31
CA MET A 1 -1.33 9.17 -1.14
C MET A 1 -0.42 8.70 -0.03
N CYS A 2 0.84 9.07 -0.13
CA CYS A 2 1.96 8.51 0.58
C CYS A 2 3.00 9.61 0.77
N VAL A 3 4.01 9.40 1.60
CA VAL A 3 5.07 10.40 1.77
C VAL A 3 6.12 10.25 0.67
N SER A 4 6.54 11.37 0.07
CA SER A 4 7.65 11.41 -0.88
C SER A 4 8.93 11.94 -0.24
N SER A 5 10.10 11.53 -0.76
CA SER A 5 11.41 12.03 -0.30
C SER A 5 11.85 13.37 -0.89
N ALA A 6 11.19 13.80 -1.97
CA ALA A 6 11.41 15.08 -2.65
C ALA A 6 10.06 15.54 -3.26
N PRO A 7 9.94 16.81 -3.71
CA PRO A 7 8.71 17.34 -4.29
C PRO A 7 8.08 16.43 -5.36
N ALA A 8 6.83 16.08 -5.17
CA ALA A 8 6.05 15.22 -6.06
C ALA A 8 4.58 15.66 -6.11
N HIS A 9 3.80 14.97 -6.93
CA HIS A 9 2.35 14.97 -6.87
C HIS A 9 1.85 13.56 -7.14
N PHE A 10 1.20 12.97 -6.12
CA PHE A 10 0.53 11.68 -6.24
C PHE A 10 -0.97 11.90 -6.38
N ALA A 11 -1.61 11.13 -7.27
CA ALA A 11 -3.05 11.19 -7.50
C ALA A 11 -3.61 9.82 -7.92
N GLY A 12 -4.94 9.67 -7.93
CA GLY A 12 -5.66 8.46 -8.31
C GLY A 12 -5.39 7.28 -7.37
N THR A 13 -5.28 7.52 -6.06
CA THR A 13 -4.84 6.47 -5.14
C THR A 13 -5.88 5.35 -4.99
N ALA A 14 -5.50 4.12 -5.35
CA ALA A 14 -6.20 2.91 -4.95
C ALA A 14 -5.42 2.19 -3.86
N LEU A 15 -6.10 1.77 -2.79
CA LEU A 15 -5.55 0.97 -1.69
C LEU A 15 -6.39 -0.30 -1.53
N TYR A 16 -5.73 -1.45 -1.45
CA TYR A 16 -6.36 -2.72 -1.08
C TYR A 16 -5.82 -3.14 0.29
N VAL A 17 -6.70 -3.55 1.22
CA VAL A 17 -6.27 -4.21 2.46
C VAL A 17 -7.03 -5.52 2.65
N GLY A 18 -6.28 -6.62 2.59
CA GLY A 18 -6.77 -7.97 2.81
C GLY A 18 -6.39 -8.51 4.17
N ARG A 19 -7.26 -9.32 4.79
CA ARG A 19 -6.92 -10.22 5.90
C ARG A 19 -7.18 -11.67 5.48
N VAL A 20 -6.16 -12.52 5.56
CA VAL A 20 -6.22 -13.93 5.16
C VAL A 20 -5.53 -14.85 6.16
N THR A 21 -6.14 -16.00 6.46
CA THR A 21 -5.55 -17.08 7.25
C THR A 21 -4.76 -18.02 6.33
N HIS A 22 -3.54 -17.64 5.97
CA HIS A 22 -2.73 -18.40 5.02
C HIS A 22 -2.10 -19.66 5.67
N PRO A 23 -2.24 -20.88 5.09
CA PRO A 23 -1.84 -22.14 5.72
C PRO A 23 -0.37 -22.26 6.18
N ARG A 24 0.56 -21.47 5.61
CA ARG A 24 1.98 -21.45 5.99
C ARG A 24 2.42 -20.21 6.77
N HIS A 25 1.56 -19.20 6.91
CA HIS A 25 1.93 -17.90 7.49
C HIS A 25 0.98 -17.47 8.63
N GLY A 26 -0.13 -18.17 8.84
CA GLY A 26 -1.18 -17.77 9.79
C GLY A 26 -1.94 -16.55 9.29
N VAL A 27 -2.56 -15.82 10.23
CA VAL A 27 -3.23 -14.56 9.93
C VAL A 27 -2.22 -13.56 9.35
N THR A 28 -2.47 -13.18 8.11
CA THR A 28 -1.62 -12.35 7.27
C THR A 28 -2.45 -11.18 6.77
N HIS A 29 -1.90 -9.96 6.82
CA HIS A 29 -2.47 -8.82 6.12
C HIS A 29 -1.78 -8.63 4.77
N VAL A 30 -2.52 -8.11 3.80
CA VAL A 30 -2.06 -7.89 2.42
C VAL A 30 -2.40 -6.45 2.04
N LEU A 31 -1.40 -5.59 1.88
CA LEU A 31 -1.57 -4.24 1.33
C LEU A 31 -1.34 -4.30 -0.18
N GLY A 32 -2.33 -3.90 -0.97
CA GLY A 32 -2.14 -3.50 -2.38
C GLY A 32 -2.11 -1.97 -2.45
N TYR A 33 -1.17 -1.40 -3.20
CA TYR A 33 -0.99 0.05 -3.32
C TYR A 33 -0.81 0.45 -4.79
N ARG A 34 -1.55 1.48 -5.23
CA ARG A 34 -1.35 2.12 -6.53
C ARG A 34 -1.67 3.61 -6.47
N ASN A 35 -0.85 4.42 -7.12
CA ASN A 35 -1.09 5.83 -7.44
C ASN A 35 -0.47 6.15 -8.81
N THR A 36 -0.86 7.29 -9.38
CA THR A 36 -0.11 7.95 -10.45
C THR A 36 0.92 8.87 -9.81
N VAL A 37 2.16 8.86 -10.33
CA VAL A 37 3.27 9.69 -9.84
C VAL A 37 3.68 10.73 -10.87
N GLU A 38 3.61 11.99 -10.50
CA GLU A 38 4.37 13.08 -11.14
C GLU A 38 5.53 13.45 -10.20
N ASN A 39 6.77 13.14 -10.58
CA ASN A 39 7.93 13.63 -9.84
C ASN A 39 8.19 15.09 -10.22
N ARG A 40 8.34 15.97 -9.22
CA ARG A 40 8.58 17.42 -9.40
C ARG A 40 9.99 17.84 -8.98
N SER A 41 10.90 16.88 -8.78
CA SER A 41 12.31 17.10 -8.56
C SER A 41 13.16 16.73 -9.77
N ASP A 42 14.26 17.44 -9.99
CA ASP A 42 15.23 17.19 -11.08
C ASP A 42 16.01 15.87 -10.95
N GLY A 43 15.84 15.14 -9.84
CA GLY A 43 16.59 13.95 -9.50
C GLY A 43 15.72 12.78 -9.03
N PRO A 44 16.35 11.69 -8.55
CA PRO A 44 15.64 10.55 -7.98
C PRO A 44 14.78 10.93 -6.78
N ASN A 45 13.67 10.24 -6.65
CA ASN A 45 12.71 10.40 -5.56
C ASN A 45 12.31 8.99 -5.07
N ALA A 46 11.51 8.94 -4.02
CA ALA A 46 11.03 7.70 -3.46
C ALA A 46 9.66 7.92 -2.82
N MET A 47 8.83 6.89 -2.91
CA MET A 47 7.61 6.75 -2.12
C MET A 47 7.96 5.96 -0.86
N LEU A 48 7.55 6.45 0.30
CA LEU A 48 7.70 5.72 1.56
C LEU A 48 6.36 5.23 2.09
N LEU A 49 6.30 3.93 2.40
CA LEU A 49 5.16 3.25 3.00
C LEU A 49 5.56 2.68 4.36
N HIS A 50 4.76 2.93 5.39
CA HIS A 50 4.87 2.29 6.69
C HIS A 50 3.82 1.17 6.82
N LEU A 51 4.26 0.01 7.29
CA LEU A 51 3.43 -1.19 7.46
C LEU A 51 3.32 -1.51 8.94
N PRO A 52 2.11 -1.77 9.48
CA PRO A 52 1.92 -2.14 10.88
C PRO A 52 2.38 -3.59 11.11
N ALA A 53 3.69 -3.81 11.02
CA ALA A 53 4.35 -5.11 11.15
C ALA A 53 5.72 -4.91 11.83
N HIS A 54 6.06 -5.74 12.81
CA HIS A 54 7.38 -5.67 13.45
C HIS A 54 8.53 -6.17 12.56
N ARG A 55 8.22 -7.04 11.58
CA ARG A 55 9.19 -7.67 10.67
C ARG A 55 8.56 -8.02 9.35
N MET A 56 9.33 -7.83 8.29
CA MET A 56 9.06 -8.24 6.92
C MET A 56 10.41 -8.44 6.22
N THR A 57 10.47 -9.33 5.23
CA THR A 57 11.62 -9.52 4.33
C THR A 57 11.17 -9.26 2.90
N ARG A 58 12.08 -9.23 1.92
CA ARG A 58 11.73 -9.08 0.50
C ARG A 58 10.68 -10.08 0.01
N ALA A 59 10.61 -11.28 0.60
CA ALA A 59 9.61 -12.29 0.26
C ALA A 59 8.18 -11.95 0.71
N GLY A 60 8.01 -10.87 1.49
CA GLY A 60 6.72 -10.25 1.73
C GLY A 60 6.19 -9.47 0.53
N PHE A 61 7.04 -9.05 -0.42
CA PHE A 61 6.59 -8.45 -1.67
C PHE A 61 6.00 -9.54 -2.55
N LEU A 62 4.70 -9.45 -2.80
CA LEU A 62 3.98 -10.34 -3.69
C LEU A 62 4.27 -9.93 -5.13
N PHE A 63 4.77 -10.88 -5.91
CA PHE A 63 5.13 -10.64 -7.29
C PHE A 63 3.87 -10.56 -8.18
N THR A 64 3.59 -9.36 -8.71
CA THR A 64 2.38 -9.02 -9.48
C THR A 64 2.64 -8.71 -10.95
N ALA A 65 3.87 -8.82 -11.46
CA ALA A 65 4.22 -8.38 -12.82
C ALA A 65 3.43 -9.07 -13.95
N HIS A 66 2.97 -10.31 -13.74
CA HIS A 66 2.10 -11.04 -14.68
C HIS A 66 0.61 -10.64 -14.60
N HIS A 67 0.25 -9.83 -13.61
CA HIS A 67 -1.10 -9.35 -13.32
C HIS A 67 -1.11 -7.85 -13.02
N PRO A 68 -0.61 -6.98 -13.92
CA PRO A 68 -0.62 -5.53 -13.72
C PRO A 68 -2.06 -4.99 -13.54
N GLU A 69 -3.04 -5.67 -14.13
CA GLU A 69 -4.47 -5.41 -13.98
C GLU A 69 -5.04 -5.79 -12.60
N LEU A 70 -4.27 -6.44 -11.72
CA LEU A 70 -4.79 -6.99 -10.46
C LEU A 70 -5.48 -5.93 -9.58
N MET A 71 -4.91 -4.72 -9.53
CA MET A 71 -5.52 -3.62 -8.79
C MET A 71 -6.77 -3.09 -9.51
N ASP A 72 -6.81 -3.05 -10.84
CA ASP A 72 -8.04 -2.70 -11.58
C ASP A 72 -9.13 -3.73 -11.34
N VAL A 73 -8.83 -5.02 -11.38
CA VAL A 73 -9.80 -6.10 -11.13
C VAL A 73 -10.42 -6.00 -9.71
N LEU A 74 -9.63 -5.63 -8.70
CA LEU A 74 -10.12 -5.37 -7.33
C LEU A 74 -10.96 -4.08 -7.23
N VAL A 75 -10.58 -3.05 -7.99
CA VAL A 75 -11.24 -1.74 -7.99
C VAL A 75 -12.54 -1.75 -8.79
N ASP A 76 -12.56 -2.39 -9.95
CA ASP A 76 -13.71 -2.52 -10.86
C ASP A 76 -14.80 -3.43 -10.27
N ALA A 77 -14.42 -4.37 -9.39
CA ALA A 77 -15.38 -5.14 -8.59
C ALA A 77 -16.24 -4.23 -7.69
N VAL A 78 -15.68 -3.13 -7.16
CA VAL A 78 -16.37 -2.24 -6.22
C VAL A 78 -16.89 -0.93 -6.83
N ARG A 79 -16.42 -0.55 -8.03
CA ARG A 79 -16.86 0.68 -8.70
C ARG A 79 -18.31 0.55 -9.20
N PRO A 80 -19.14 1.60 -9.05
CA PRO A 80 -20.37 1.74 -9.82
C PRO A 80 -20.06 1.57 -11.31
N LYS A 81 -20.83 0.72 -12.00
CA LYS A 81 -20.49 0.22 -13.34
C LYS A 81 -20.71 1.24 -14.46
N ASP A 82 -19.73 2.14 -14.62
CA ASP A 82 -19.51 2.93 -15.84
C ASP A 82 -17.98 3.11 -16.11
N LEU A 83 -17.52 2.52 -17.22
CA LEU A 83 -16.22 2.71 -17.92
C LEU A 83 -14.88 2.34 -17.23
N ALA A 84 -14.14 1.41 -17.86
CA ALA A 84 -12.70 1.17 -17.67
C ALA A 84 -12.04 0.61 -18.96
N LEU A 85 -10.74 0.87 -19.20
CA LEU A 85 -9.89 0.23 -20.23
C LEU A 85 -8.38 0.33 -19.86
N MET A 86 -7.55 -0.55 -20.46
CA MET A 86 -6.36 -1.19 -19.82
C MET A 86 -4.96 -0.81 -20.38
N GLY A 87 -3.88 -1.26 -19.70
CA GLY A 87 -2.55 -1.52 -20.31
C GLY A 87 -1.39 -1.80 -19.31
N GLY A 88 -0.51 -2.79 -19.55
CA GLY A 88 0.59 -3.21 -18.64
C GLY A 88 1.79 -3.94 -19.31
N ILE A 89 2.49 -4.87 -18.57
CA ILE A 89 3.70 -5.73 -18.86
C ILE A 89 4.91 -5.36 -17.94
N ASP A 90 5.82 -6.21 -17.39
CA ASP A 90 5.94 -7.66 -17.01
C ASP A 90 7.34 -7.87 -16.29
N TRP A 91 7.92 -9.09 -16.21
CA TRP A 91 9.32 -9.50 -15.89
C TRP A 91 9.67 -10.03 -14.47
N MET A 92 10.60 -11.01 -14.39
CA MET A 92 10.74 -12.03 -13.32
C MET A 92 11.76 -11.76 -12.17
N GLY A 93 11.65 -12.47 -11.02
CA GLY A 93 12.50 -12.33 -9.82
C GLY A 93 13.15 -13.62 -9.25
N GLY A 94 13.63 -13.63 -7.99
CA GLY A 94 14.19 -14.83 -7.31
C GLY A 94 14.74 -14.72 -5.87
N ASP A 95 14.35 -15.69 -5.03
CA ASP A 95 14.92 -16.30 -3.79
C ASP A 95 15.42 -15.48 -2.57
N GLU A 96 15.57 -16.12 -1.39
CA GLU A 96 15.77 -15.54 -0.04
C GLU A 96 17.15 -15.84 0.61
N THR A 97 17.79 -14.86 1.29
CA THR A 97 18.82 -15.12 2.33
C THR A 97 18.91 -14.01 3.40
N ARG A 98 18.95 -14.44 4.68
CA ARG A 98 19.37 -13.76 5.94
C ARG A 98 19.16 -12.24 6.09
N THR A 99 18.34 -11.88 7.10
CA THR A 99 18.03 -10.52 7.54
C THR A 99 19.25 -9.69 7.96
N ALA A 100 19.57 -8.67 7.17
CA ALA A 100 20.26 -7.45 7.57
C ALA A 100 19.29 -6.49 8.30
N PRO A 101 19.75 -5.41 8.97
CA PRO A 101 18.85 -4.42 9.61
C PRO A 101 17.94 -3.67 8.61
N ALA A 102 18.34 -3.63 7.34
CA ALA A 102 17.50 -3.31 6.20
C ALA A 102 17.88 -4.23 5.03
N GLU A 103 16.93 -4.57 4.16
CA GLU A 103 17.16 -5.28 2.90
C GLU A 103 17.04 -4.30 1.72
N VAL A 104 17.96 -4.38 0.76
CA VAL A 104 17.90 -3.61 -0.49
C VAL A 104 17.76 -4.56 -1.68
N PHE A 105 16.75 -4.35 -2.52
CA PHE A 105 16.44 -5.21 -3.65
C PHE A 105 15.59 -4.48 -4.70
N ASP A 106 15.65 -4.92 -5.96
CA ASP A 106 14.80 -4.39 -7.01
C ASP A 106 13.42 -5.07 -7.03
N HIS A 107 12.37 -4.30 -7.30
CA HIS A 107 10.99 -4.75 -7.44
C HIS A 107 10.26 -3.85 -8.44
N ASP A 108 9.95 -4.39 -9.62
CA ASP A 108 9.47 -3.60 -10.78
C ASP A 108 10.42 -2.42 -11.07
N ILE A 109 9.92 -1.19 -11.22
CA ILE A 109 10.75 0.00 -11.45
C ILE A 109 11.53 0.45 -10.19
N TYR A 110 11.19 -0.07 -9.01
CA TYR A 110 11.75 0.43 -7.76
C TYR A 110 13.00 -0.33 -7.35
N THR A 111 14.01 0.38 -6.85
CA THR A 111 14.93 -0.22 -5.87
C THR A 111 14.36 0.05 -4.48
N VAL A 112 13.92 -0.99 -3.80
CA VAL A 112 13.29 -0.92 -2.48
C VAL A 112 14.36 -1.00 -1.39
N VAL A 113 14.31 -0.08 -0.42
CA VAL A 113 14.94 -0.23 0.89
C VAL A 113 13.86 -0.62 1.89
N LEU A 114 13.93 -1.83 2.42
CA LEU A 114 13.00 -2.37 3.42
C LEU A 114 13.68 -2.40 4.78
N ALA A 115 13.24 -1.56 5.73
CA ALA A 115 13.86 -1.41 7.04
C ALA A 115 12.86 -1.66 8.18
N ALA A 116 13.32 -2.29 9.26
CA ALA A 116 12.53 -2.42 10.51
C ALA A 116 12.74 -1.22 11.47
N ASP A 117 13.55 -0.23 11.06
CA ASP A 117 13.87 1.00 11.79
C ASP A 117 14.21 2.09 10.77
N ALA A 118 13.57 3.26 10.83
CA ALA A 118 13.85 4.39 9.95
C ALA A 118 15.32 4.80 9.95
N ARG A 119 16.00 4.67 11.08
CA ARG A 119 17.40 5.07 11.28
C ARG A 119 18.39 4.20 10.49
N ALA A 120 17.96 3.03 9.99
CA ALA A 120 18.76 2.20 9.09
C ALA A 120 18.76 2.69 7.62
N ILE A 121 17.74 3.46 7.21
CA ILE A 121 17.54 3.89 5.82
C ILE A 121 18.74 4.68 5.27
N PRO A 122 19.33 5.67 5.96
CA PRO A 122 20.45 6.45 5.43
C PRO A 122 21.68 5.62 5.08
N ALA A 123 21.94 4.54 5.84
CA ALA A 123 23.04 3.62 5.56
C ALA A 123 22.71 2.70 4.37
N ALA A 124 21.51 2.11 4.34
CA ALA A 124 21.08 1.22 3.27
C ALA A 124 20.96 1.91 1.89
N LEU A 125 20.67 3.21 1.86
CA LEU A 125 20.73 4.02 0.63
C LEU A 125 22.11 4.01 -0.05
N ALA A 126 23.19 3.62 0.64
CA ALA A 126 24.51 3.43 0.02
C ALA A 126 24.52 2.29 -1.02
N GLU A 127 23.58 1.35 -0.96
CA GLU A 127 23.45 0.20 -1.87
C GLU A 127 22.53 0.52 -3.07
N VAL A 128 21.61 1.47 -2.95
CA VAL A 128 20.68 1.87 -4.04
C VAL A 128 21.46 2.46 -5.23
N PRO A 129 21.19 2.07 -6.49
CA PRO A 129 21.87 2.61 -7.67
C PRO A 129 21.85 4.14 -7.71
N ARG A 130 23.00 4.77 -8.04
CA ARG A 130 23.17 6.24 -7.94
C ARG A 130 22.11 7.07 -8.68
N HIS A 131 21.54 6.54 -9.77
CA HIS A 131 20.52 7.22 -10.57
C HIS A 131 19.11 7.15 -9.94
N LYS A 132 18.82 6.14 -9.11
CA LYS A 132 17.57 5.98 -8.34
C LYS A 132 17.68 6.41 -6.88
N ARG A 133 18.87 6.75 -6.38
CA ARG A 133 19.13 7.02 -4.95
C ARG A 133 18.67 8.42 -4.54
N PRO A 134 17.53 8.58 -3.84
CA PRO A 134 17.08 9.88 -3.37
C PRO A 134 18.02 10.45 -2.29
N ARG A 135 17.95 11.76 -2.10
CA ARG A 135 18.36 12.40 -0.84
C ARG A 135 17.14 12.45 0.07
N ILE A 136 17.24 11.88 1.27
CA ILE A 136 16.18 11.96 2.29
C ILE A 136 16.48 13.10 3.26
N ASP A 137 15.45 13.81 3.69
CA ASP A 137 15.52 14.77 4.78
C ASP A 137 15.73 14.02 6.13
N PRO A 138 16.73 14.37 6.96
CA PRO A 138 16.87 13.81 8.30
C PRO A 138 15.61 13.95 9.17
N ASP A 139 14.88 15.06 9.06
CA ASP A 139 13.67 15.31 9.85
C ASP A 139 12.53 14.35 9.45
N LEU A 140 12.53 13.88 8.20
CA LEU A 140 11.62 12.84 7.73
C LEU A 140 11.97 11.45 8.30
N ILE A 141 13.27 11.15 8.46
CA ILE A 141 13.71 9.93 9.14
C ILE A 141 13.35 9.95 10.63
N ASP A 142 13.60 11.07 11.31
CA ASP A 142 13.28 11.24 12.73
C ASP A 142 11.77 11.25 12.98
N PHE A 143 10.97 11.79 12.05
CA PHE A 143 9.51 11.65 12.06
C PHE A 143 9.10 10.17 12.07
N TYR A 144 9.60 9.35 11.13
CA TYR A 144 9.23 7.94 11.09
C TYR A 144 9.76 7.14 12.29
N ALA A 145 10.99 7.39 12.74
CA ALA A 145 11.55 6.78 13.94
C ALA A 145 10.72 7.10 15.20
N THR A 146 10.12 8.29 15.28
CA THR A 146 9.33 8.75 16.43
C THR A 146 7.86 8.32 16.37
N ARG A 147 7.24 8.38 15.19
CA ARG A 147 5.78 8.18 15.03
C ARG A 147 5.42 6.73 14.69
N TYR A 148 6.35 5.99 14.09
CA TYR A 148 6.14 4.61 13.63
C TYR A 148 7.29 3.67 14.10
N PRO A 149 7.72 3.71 15.38
CA PRO A 149 8.94 3.04 15.86
C PRO A 149 8.94 1.51 15.69
N ASP A 150 7.77 0.87 15.72
CA ASP A 150 7.60 -0.58 15.59
C ASP A 150 7.15 -1.03 14.19
N HIS A 151 7.07 -0.12 13.22
CA HIS A 151 6.63 -0.40 11.85
C HIS A 151 7.81 -0.75 10.94
N VAL A 152 7.57 -1.67 10.00
CA VAL A 152 8.41 -1.83 8.82
C VAL A 152 8.17 -0.67 7.87
N LEU A 153 9.25 -0.12 7.31
CA LEU A 153 9.22 0.93 6.31
C LEU A 153 9.76 0.40 4.98
N ALA A 154 9.02 0.65 3.90
CA ALA A 154 9.42 0.37 2.53
C ALA A 154 9.63 1.71 1.79
N LEU A 155 10.89 2.07 1.56
CA LEU A 155 11.28 3.21 0.73
C LEU A 155 11.48 2.72 -0.70
N CYS A 156 10.50 2.97 -1.57
CA CYS A 156 10.48 2.54 -2.96
C CYS A 156 11.15 3.62 -3.82
N CYS A 157 12.45 3.46 -4.13
CA CYS A 157 13.27 4.47 -4.81
C CYS A 157 13.16 4.35 -6.34
N PHE A 158 12.99 5.47 -7.04
CA PHE A 158 12.79 5.54 -8.49
C PHE A 158 13.45 6.79 -9.11
N ASP A 159 13.48 6.84 -10.44
CA ASP A 159 13.91 8.01 -11.20
C ASP A 159 12.79 8.55 -12.14
N ASN A 160 13.07 9.69 -12.77
CA ASN A 160 12.12 10.39 -13.64
C ASN A 160 11.76 9.64 -14.94
N ALA A 161 12.60 8.72 -15.41
CA ALA A 161 12.35 7.99 -16.65
C ALA A 161 11.34 6.86 -16.46
N GLU A 162 11.24 6.33 -15.24
CA GLU A 162 10.45 5.13 -14.92
C GLU A 162 9.17 5.41 -14.12
N ALA A 163 9.07 6.54 -13.41
CA ALA A 163 7.96 6.85 -12.48
C ALA A 163 6.54 6.64 -13.06
N ALA A 164 6.33 6.90 -14.35
CA ALA A 164 5.05 6.75 -15.04
C ALA A 164 4.66 5.29 -15.40
N ARG A 165 5.53 4.31 -15.08
CA ARG A 165 5.36 2.89 -15.47
C ARG A 165 5.12 1.95 -14.29
N ALA A 166 5.02 2.46 -13.06
CA ALA A 166 4.93 1.65 -11.85
C ALA A 166 3.74 0.67 -11.87
N ALA A 167 4.05 -0.62 -11.73
CA ALA A 167 3.05 -1.64 -11.43
C ALA A 167 2.50 -1.46 -10.00
N PRO A 168 1.27 -1.94 -9.71
CA PRO A 168 0.74 -1.89 -8.35
C PRO A 168 1.56 -2.79 -7.40
N LEU A 169 2.03 -2.22 -6.30
CA LEU A 169 2.75 -2.94 -5.26
C LEU A 169 1.78 -3.80 -4.44
N PHE A 170 2.13 -5.05 -4.17
CA PHE A 170 1.40 -5.89 -3.19
C PHE A 170 2.37 -6.42 -2.14
N LEU A 171 2.03 -6.25 -0.86
CA LEU A 171 2.89 -6.55 0.28
C LEU A 171 2.10 -7.39 1.29
N ARG A 172 2.53 -8.63 1.53
CA ARG A 172 2.06 -9.46 2.65
C ARG A 172 2.93 -9.24 3.89
N TYR A 173 2.30 -9.16 5.05
CA TYR A 173 3.00 -9.06 6.33
C TYR A 173 2.17 -9.67 7.46
N ARG A 174 2.82 -9.99 8.58
CA ARG A 174 2.13 -10.30 9.83
C ARG A 174 1.82 -8.98 10.53
N PRO A 175 0.55 -8.64 10.78
CA PRO A 175 0.20 -7.35 11.38
C PRO A 175 0.55 -7.29 12.86
N HIS A 176 0.63 -6.07 13.40
CA HIS A 176 0.64 -5.78 14.85
C HIS A 176 -0.67 -6.23 15.49
N ASP A 177 -1.80 -5.83 14.89
CA ASP A 177 -3.15 -6.19 15.29
C ASP A 177 -3.82 -6.96 14.13
N PRO A 178 -4.15 -8.25 14.29
CA PRO A 178 -4.81 -9.02 13.24
C PRO A 178 -6.22 -8.53 12.90
N ASP A 179 -6.88 -7.81 13.81
CA ASP A 179 -8.29 -7.47 13.72
C ASP A 179 -8.51 -5.98 13.37
N LEU A 180 -7.45 -5.22 13.08
CA LEU A 180 -7.50 -3.85 12.56
C LEU A 180 -6.82 -3.76 11.18
N LEU A 181 -7.61 -3.61 10.11
CA LEU A 181 -7.10 -3.47 8.76
C LEU A 181 -6.74 -2.00 8.50
N THR A 182 -5.44 -1.71 8.33
CA THR A 182 -4.93 -0.34 8.10
C THR A 182 -4.38 -0.18 6.68
N ALA A 183 -4.89 0.82 5.96
CA ALA A 183 -4.44 1.22 4.63
C ALA A 183 -3.53 2.45 4.74
N ALA A 184 -2.24 2.28 4.41
CA ALA A 184 -1.25 3.37 4.45
C ALA A 184 -1.67 4.52 3.53
N ALA A 185 -2.01 5.66 4.12
CA ALA A 185 -2.62 6.81 3.43
C ALA A 185 -2.17 8.18 3.97
N LEU A 186 -1.16 8.20 4.84
CA LEU A 186 -0.44 9.40 5.26
C LEU A 186 0.15 10.13 4.05
N ASP A 187 -0.21 11.39 3.88
CA ASP A 187 0.14 12.20 2.72
C ASP A 187 1.17 13.27 3.09
N CYS A 188 2.29 13.30 2.37
CA CYS A 188 3.12 14.52 2.27
C CYS A 188 4.01 14.44 1.03
N HIS A 189 3.76 15.31 0.04
CA HIS A 189 4.49 15.30 -1.23
C HIS A 189 5.63 16.33 -1.31
N THR A 190 6.12 16.84 -0.17
CA THR A 190 7.10 17.96 -0.13
C THR A 190 8.56 17.50 -0.10
N GLY A 191 8.82 16.28 0.35
CA GLY A 191 10.16 15.78 0.71
C GLY A 191 10.53 15.90 2.19
N GLY A 192 9.77 16.70 2.96
CA GLY A 192 9.91 16.82 4.41
C GLY A 192 8.92 15.94 5.18
N PRO A 193 8.93 15.98 6.53
CA PRO A 193 7.94 15.31 7.35
C PRO A 193 6.53 15.91 7.18
N PRO A 194 5.46 15.09 7.29
CA PRO A 194 4.09 15.61 7.30
C PRO A 194 3.81 16.53 8.50
N THR A 195 2.93 17.52 8.33
CA THR A 195 2.54 18.47 9.38
C THR A 195 1.42 17.90 10.28
N PRO A 196 1.51 17.99 11.62
CA PRO A 196 0.43 17.61 12.52
C PRO A 196 -0.84 18.45 12.29
N GLY A 197 -1.99 17.78 12.13
CA GLY A 197 -3.31 18.43 12.07
C GLY A 197 -3.63 19.17 10.77
N GLU A 198 -2.71 19.22 9.80
CA GLU A 198 -2.98 19.77 8.47
C GLU A 198 -3.96 18.85 7.71
N PRO A 199 -5.11 19.36 7.22
CA PRO A 199 -6.01 18.56 6.41
C PRO A 199 -5.44 18.31 5.01
N VAL A 200 -5.59 17.09 4.51
CA VAL A 200 -5.15 16.68 3.18
C VAL A 200 -6.35 16.36 2.28
N VAL A 201 -6.28 16.75 1.01
CA VAL A 201 -7.37 16.59 0.03
C VAL A 201 -7.32 15.17 -0.53
N THR A 202 -8.10 14.26 0.04
CA THR A 202 -8.03 12.84 -0.34
C THR A 202 -8.65 12.56 -1.70
N ASP A 203 -8.12 11.58 -2.43
CA ASP A 203 -8.71 11.04 -3.66
C ASP A 203 -8.79 9.50 -3.66
N HIS A 204 -8.93 8.93 -2.47
CA HIS A 204 -8.68 7.51 -2.23
C HIS A 204 -9.88 6.64 -2.56
N LEU A 205 -9.62 5.55 -3.27
CA LEU A 205 -10.52 4.40 -3.36
C LEU A 205 -9.92 3.26 -2.54
N LEU A 206 -10.64 2.86 -1.49
CA LEU A 206 -10.28 1.77 -0.60
C LEU A 206 -11.03 0.50 -1.01
N VAL A 207 -10.33 -0.62 -1.05
CA VAL A 207 -10.87 -1.97 -1.27
C VAL A 207 -10.47 -2.83 -0.08
N PHE A 208 -11.41 -3.55 0.50
CA PHE A 208 -11.18 -4.44 1.63
C PHE A 208 -11.59 -5.86 1.27
N GLY A 209 -10.82 -6.86 1.72
CA GLY A 209 -11.10 -8.27 1.47
C GLY A 209 -10.80 -9.16 2.68
N THR A 210 -11.54 -10.26 2.82
CA THR A 210 -11.26 -11.27 3.85
C THR A 210 -11.70 -12.66 3.41
N ASP A 211 -10.99 -13.69 3.89
CA ASP A 211 -11.32 -15.10 3.69
C ASP A 211 -12.39 -15.64 4.65
N GLU A 212 -12.76 -14.87 5.67
CA GLU A 212 -13.83 -15.20 6.65
C GLU A 212 -15.22 -14.67 6.22
N ALA A 213 -15.32 -14.08 5.03
CA ALA A 213 -16.57 -13.52 4.50
C ALA A 213 -17.63 -14.62 4.21
N GLY A 214 -18.85 -14.42 4.70
CA GLY A 214 -19.97 -15.33 4.45
C GLY A 214 -20.58 -15.20 3.04
N PRO A 215 -21.43 -16.15 2.61
CA PRO A 215 -22.17 -16.05 1.36
C PRO A 215 -23.00 -14.75 1.29
N GLY A 216 -22.92 -14.05 0.16
CA GLY A 216 -23.61 -12.77 -0.05
C GLY A 216 -22.90 -11.54 0.49
N TRP A 217 -21.71 -11.68 1.08
CA TRP A 217 -20.88 -10.55 1.51
C TRP A 217 -20.12 -9.94 0.32
N GLY A 218 -20.22 -8.62 0.13
CA GLY A 218 -19.45 -7.85 -0.85
C GLY A 218 -19.68 -8.22 -2.32
N GLU A 219 -18.84 -7.66 -3.17
CA GLU A 219 -18.83 -7.85 -4.63
C GLU A 219 -17.83 -8.92 -5.04
N GLU A 220 -18.12 -9.70 -6.08
CA GLU A 220 -17.23 -10.77 -6.56
C GLU A 220 -16.06 -10.23 -7.40
N VAL A 221 -14.85 -10.75 -7.14
CA VAL A 221 -13.65 -10.36 -7.87
C VAL A 221 -13.44 -11.27 -9.09
N GLY A 222 -13.72 -10.71 -10.28
CA GLY A 222 -13.57 -11.41 -11.56
C GLY A 222 -12.14 -11.54 -12.03
N TYR A 223 -11.29 -12.33 -11.34
CA TYR A 223 -9.93 -12.61 -11.82
C TYR A 223 -9.96 -13.30 -13.19
N PRO A 224 -9.20 -12.79 -14.19
CA PRO A 224 -9.15 -13.42 -15.51
C PRO A 224 -8.57 -14.85 -15.43
N GLY A 225 -9.07 -15.77 -16.27
CA GLY A 225 -8.37 -17.04 -16.56
C GLY A 225 -8.88 -18.35 -15.92
N GLY A 226 -10.17 -18.45 -15.55
CA GLY A 226 -10.73 -19.62 -14.83
C GLY A 226 -10.70 -21.00 -15.52
N THR A 227 -10.41 -21.11 -16.82
CA THR A 227 -10.44 -22.41 -17.56
C THR A 227 -9.22 -22.72 -18.44
N HIS A 228 -8.38 -21.73 -18.77
CA HIS A 228 -7.26 -21.87 -19.71
C HIS A 228 -5.93 -21.27 -19.19
N GLY A 229 -5.65 -21.42 -17.90
CA GLY A 229 -4.30 -21.27 -17.34
C GLY A 229 -3.73 -19.85 -17.22
N GLY A 230 -4.55 -18.81 -17.46
CA GLY A 230 -4.12 -17.40 -17.42
C GLY A 230 -4.31 -16.68 -16.07
N GLY A 231 -4.87 -17.33 -15.05
CA GLY A 231 -5.19 -16.67 -13.78
C GLY A 231 -4.01 -16.53 -12.82
N PRO A 232 -4.17 -15.75 -11.73
CA PRO A 232 -3.14 -15.53 -10.72
C PRO A 232 -2.45 -16.82 -10.28
N ARG A 233 -1.12 -16.86 -10.40
CA ARG A 233 -0.30 -18.00 -9.95
C ARG A 233 -0.74 -18.42 -8.55
N ARG A 234 -0.84 -19.74 -8.28
CA ARG A 234 -1.36 -20.29 -7.00
C ARG A 234 -0.74 -19.65 -5.76
N SER A 235 0.54 -19.26 -5.81
CA SER A 235 1.25 -18.55 -4.74
C SER A 235 0.72 -17.13 -4.48
N LEU A 236 0.32 -16.40 -5.52
CA LEU A 236 -0.31 -15.07 -5.41
C LEU A 236 -1.78 -15.22 -5.04
N ARG A 237 -2.51 -16.12 -5.71
CA ARG A 237 -3.96 -16.35 -5.48
C ARG A 237 -4.30 -16.69 -4.03
N ALA A 238 -3.39 -17.34 -3.31
CA ALA A 238 -3.54 -17.68 -1.89
C ALA A 238 -3.55 -16.45 -0.93
N PHE A 239 -3.29 -15.25 -1.43
CA PHE A 239 -3.37 -13.98 -0.70
C PHE A 239 -4.47 -13.04 -1.22
N LEU A 240 -5.19 -13.46 -2.27
CA LEU A 240 -6.21 -12.67 -2.95
C LEU A 240 -7.61 -13.13 -2.52
N PRO A 241 -8.57 -12.20 -2.33
CA PRO A 241 -9.91 -12.52 -1.87
C PRO A 241 -10.82 -12.85 -3.06
N ASP A 242 -11.81 -13.71 -2.86
CA ASP A 242 -12.86 -13.98 -3.86
C ASP A 242 -13.90 -12.84 -3.94
N ARG A 243 -14.07 -12.11 -2.85
CA ARG A 243 -15.03 -11.03 -2.69
C ARG A 243 -14.39 -9.82 -2.00
N VAL A 244 -14.90 -8.63 -2.29
CA VAL A 244 -14.40 -7.37 -1.73
C VAL A 244 -15.53 -6.40 -1.41
N MET A 245 -15.24 -5.47 -0.50
CA MET A 245 -16.07 -4.28 -0.26
C MET A 245 -15.24 -3.03 -0.54
N GLY A 246 -15.88 -1.96 -0.99
CA GLY A 246 -15.18 -0.74 -1.42
C GLY A 246 -15.79 0.55 -0.89
N ALA A 247 -14.94 1.53 -0.64
CA ALA A 247 -15.30 2.87 -0.17
C ALA A 247 -14.48 3.94 -0.89
N HIS A 248 -15.10 5.07 -1.24
CA HIS A 248 -14.45 6.13 -2.00
C HIS A 248 -14.52 7.50 -1.31
N PHE A 249 -13.39 8.20 -1.29
CA PHE A 249 -13.17 9.47 -0.62
C PHE A 249 -12.65 10.54 -1.62
N PRO A 250 -13.50 11.02 -2.54
CA PRO A 250 -13.13 11.98 -3.58
C PRO A 250 -13.05 13.42 -3.06
N HIS A 251 -11.89 14.04 -3.27
CA HIS A 251 -11.59 15.46 -3.09
C HIS A 251 -12.04 16.10 -1.77
N GLN A 252 -12.14 15.30 -0.71
CA GLN A 252 -12.54 15.77 0.62
C GLN A 252 -11.29 16.09 1.46
N PRO A 253 -11.23 17.28 2.10
CA PRO A 253 -10.25 17.55 3.16
C PRO A 253 -10.51 16.63 4.36
N LEU A 254 -9.57 15.75 4.68
CA LEU A 254 -9.59 14.87 5.85
C LEU A 254 -8.34 15.08 6.70
N PRO A 255 -8.38 14.82 8.03
CA PRO A 255 -7.18 14.81 8.86
C PRO A 255 -6.10 13.89 8.28
N ASN A 256 -4.84 14.32 8.27
CA ASN A 256 -3.76 13.52 7.74
C ASN A 256 -3.51 12.26 8.59
N GLY A 257 -3.29 11.11 7.94
CA GLY A 257 -3.21 9.80 8.57
C GLY A 257 -3.68 8.66 7.67
N ASP A 258 -3.63 7.45 8.20
CA ASP A 258 -3.98 6.22 7.50
C ASP A 258 -5.49 5.94 7.59
N PHE A 259 -6.06 5.17 6.67
CA PHE A 259 -7.43 4.68 6.86
C PHE A 259 -7.40 3.37 7.64
N ALA A 260 -8.29 3.17 8.61
CA ALA A 260 -8.44 1.90 9.30
C ALA A 260 -9.89 1.46 9.46
N LEU A 261 -10.10 0.14 9.50
CA LEU A 261 -11.39 -0.51 9.71
C LEU A 261 -11.20 -1.77 10.55
N ALA A 262 -12.03 -1.98 11.57
CA ALA A 262 -12.00 -3.22 12.34
C ALA A 262 -12.50 -4.40 11.48
N HIS A 263 -11.89 -5.58 11.63
CA HIS A 263 -12.27 -6.78 10.89
C HIS A 263 -13.74 -7.18 11.15
N THR A 264 -14.22 -6.97 12.37
CA THR A 264 -15.63 -7.18 12.74
C THR A 264 -16.59 -6.19 12.07
N ASP A 265 -16.16 -4.93 11.84
CA ASP A 265 -16.92 -3.96 11.06
C ASP A 265 -16.95 -4.34 9.57
N LEU A 266 -15.81 -4.81 9.03
CA LEU A 266 -15.71 -5.30 7.66
C LEU A 266 -16.64 -6.50 7.42
N LEU A 267 -16.62 -7.52 8.29
CA LEU A 267 -17.52 -8.68 8.20
C LEU A 267 -19.00 -8.28 8.31
N ALA A 268 -19.31 -7.21 9.04
CA ALA A 268 -20.66 -6.67 9.19
C ALA A 268 -21.07 -5.64 8.11
N GLY A 269 -20.24 -5.41 7.08
CA GLY A 269 -20.52 -4.45 6.00
C GLY A 269 -20.47 -2.96 6.42
N ARG A 270 -19.93 -2.66 7.61
CA ARG A 270 -19.98 -1.32 8.21
C ARG A 270 -18.87 -0.40 7.73
N LEU A 271 -18.83 -0.14 6.41
CA LEU A 271 -17.89 0.82 5.82
C LEU A 271 -18.14 2.28 6.27
N ASP A 272 -19.23 2.57 6.99
CA ASP A 272 -19.44 3.81 7.74
C ASP A 272 -18.52 3.96 8.96
N ARG A 273 -17.81 2.89 9.34
CA ARG A 273 -16.90 2.84 10.51
C ARG A 273 -15.43 3.01 10.16
N ILE A 274 -15.12 3.32 8.90
CA ILE A 274 -13.76 3.68 8.49
C ILE A 274 -13.35 4.95 9.24
N VAL A 275 -12.15 4.93 9.82
CA VAL A 275 -11.54 6.07 10.52
C VAL A 275 -10.22 6.49 9.86
N ARG A 276 -9.85 7.75 10.03
CA ARG A 276 -8.48 8.26 9.83
C ARG A 276 -7.71 8.06 11.13
N VAL A 277 -6.66 7.25 11.11
CA VAL A 277 -5.73 7.04 12.22
C VAL A 277 -4.53 7.97 12.00
N PRO A 278 -4.34 9.00 12.84
CA PRO A 278 -3.19 9.88 12.69
C PRO A 278 -1.90 9.19 13.18
N PRO A 279 -0.71 9.66 12.76
CA PRO A 279 0.57 9.25 13.32
C PRO A 279 0.59 9.25 14.86
N THR A 280 1.35 8.33 15.46
CA THR A 280 1.36 8.14 16.92
C THR A 280 1.57 9.46 17.68
N SER A 281 0.72 9.71 18.68
CA SER A 281 0.65 10.93 19.52
C SER A 281 0.25 12.24 18.82
N TRP A 282 -0.36 12.20 17.64
CA TRP A 282 -1.04 13.36 17.04
C TRP A 282 -2.52 13.52 17.41
N GLY A 283 -3.17 12.47 17.90
CA GLY A 283 -4.57 12.52 18.32
C GLY A 283 -5.24 11.14 18.32
N PRO A 284 -6.53 11.06 18.69
CA PRO A 284 -7.35 9.86 18.49
C PRO A 284 -7.73 9.69 17.00
N PRO A 285 -8.16 8.49 16.58
CA PRO A 285 -8.76 8.29 15.26
C PRO A 285 -10.03 9.13 15.05
N VAL A 286 -10.26 9.60 13.83
CA VAL A 286 -11.38 10.45 13.44
C VAL A 286 -12.25 9.75 12.40
N PRO A 287 -13.60 9.70 12.51
CA PRO A 287 -14.46 9.09 11.49
C PRO A 287 -14.25 9.67 10.08
N ALA A 288 -14.21 8.79 9.09
CA ALA A 288 -14.13 9.14 7.67
C ALA A 288 -15.44 8.73 6.98
N ALA A 289 -16.26 9.70 6.58
CA ALA A 289 -17.49 9.41 5.84
C ALA A 289 -17.17 9.21 4.34
N PRO A 290 -17.37 8.02 3.75
CA PRO A 290 -17.17 7.83 2.32
C PRO A 290 -18.28 8.48 1.50
N HIS A 291 -17.94 9.00 0.32
CA HIS A 291 -18.91 9.53 -0.64
C HIS A 291 -19.81 8.43 -1.20
N TRP A 292 -19.22 7.28 -1.56
CA TRP A 292 -19.96 6.07 -1.88
C TRP A 292 -19.26 4.85 -1.25
N ARG A 293 -20.04 3.81 -1.00
CA ARG A 293 -19.59 2.50 -0.54
C ARG A 293 -20.36 1.39 -1.25
N THR A 294 -19.80 0.19 -1.33
CA THR A 294 -20.56 -1.02 -1.69
C THR A 294 -21.65 -1.30 -0.64
N PRO A 295 -22.71 -2.06 -0.99
CA PRO A 295 -23.70 -2.54 -0.03
C PRO A 295 -23.10 -3.38 1.12
#